data_AF-A0A3L8BZP8-F1
#
_entry.id   AF-A0A3L8BZP8-F1
#
_cell.length_a   1.000
_cell.length_b   1.000
_cell.length_c   1.000
_cell.angle_alpha   90.00
_cell.angle_beta   90.00
_cell.angle_gamma   90.00
#
_symmetry.space_group_name_H-M   'P 1'
#
loop_
_entity.id
_entity.type
_entity.pdbx_description
1 polymer ?
#
loop_
_entity_poly.entity_id
_entity_poly.type
_entity_poly.pdbx_seq_one_letter_code
_entity_poly.pdbx_strand_id
1 'polypeptide(L)' 'MRVLSALLACLAIAMGLPVYAEGDDFSQREPTPVAQFTLTDQFGEPFGLERLKGQWSFVVLGFTSCPDVCPMTLL' A
#
# COMPACT_ATOMS: atom_id res chain seq x y z
N MET A 1 -24.91 12.62 -39.31
CA MET A 1 -23.53 12.55 -38.79
C MET A 1 -23.39 12.93 -37.31
N ARG A 2 -23.89 14.10 -36.87
CA ARG A 2 -23.69 14.61 -35.49
C ARG A 2 -24.31 13.72 -34.38
N VAL A 3 -25.44 13.07 -34.68
CA VAL A 3 -26.11 12.16 -33.73
C VAL A 3 -25.31 10.87 -33.53
N LEU A 4 -24.71 10.34 -34.60
CA LEU A 4 -23.91 9.11 -34.54
C LEU A 4 -22.60 9.31 -33.75
N SER A 5 -21.92 10.45 -33.94
CA SER A 5 -20.73 10.79 -33.15
C SER A 5 -21.04 10.99 -31.67
N ALA A 6 -22.20 11.56 -31.34
CA ALA A 6 -22.62 11.74 -29.95
C ALA A 6 -22.90 10.39 -29.26
N LEU A 7 -23.56 9.46 -29.95
CA LEU A 7 -23.85 8.11 -29.42
C LEU A 7 -22.58 7.29 -29.18
N LEU A 8 -21.62 7.33 -30.12
CA LEU A 8 -20.32 6.67 -29.99
C LEU A 8 -19.51 7.22 -28.80
N ALA A 9 -19.51 8.55 -28.63
CA ALA A 9 -18.85 9.19 -27.49
C ALA A 9 -19.49 8.79 -26.15
N CYS A 10 -20.82 8.80 -26.05
CA CYS A 10 -21.52 8.38 -24.83
C CYS A 10 -21.24 6.92 -24.47
N LEU A 11 -21.20 6.02 -25.46
CA LEU A 11 -20.93 4.60 -25.23
C LEU A 11 -19.51 4.39 -24.70
N ALA A 12 -18.51 5.06 -25.31
CA ALA A 12 -17.12 4.98 -24.87
C ALA A 12 -16.94 5.50 -23.43
N ILE A 13 -17.63 6.59 -23.07
CA ILE A 13 -17.60 7.17 -21.71
C ILE A 13 -18.25 6.21 -20.71
N ALA A 14 -19.42 5.65 -21.01
CA ALA A 14 -20.13 4.73 -20.12
C ALA A 14 -19.35 3.43 -19.85
N MET A 15 -18.61 2.94 -20.85
CA MET A 15 -17.76 1.73 -20.72
C MET A 15 -16.42 2.01 -20.03
N GLY A 16 -15.87 3.24 -20.16
CA GLY A 16 -14.61 3.62 -19.52
C GLY A 16 -14.75 3.96 -18.03
N LEU A 17 -15.86 4.57 -17.62
CA LEU A 17 -16.10 4.97 -16.22
C LEU A 17 -15.95 3.85 -15.17
N PRO A 18 -16.53 2.64 -15.35
CA PRO A 18 -16.39 1.58 -14.35
C PRO A 18 -14.95 1.07 -14.23
N VAL A 19 -14.20 1.03 -15.35
CA VAL A 19 -12.79 0.60 -15.41
C VAL A 19 -11.85 1.55 -14.65
N TYR A 20 -12.22 2.83 -14.50
CA TYR A 20 -11.39 3.80 -13.77
C TYR A 20 -11.63 3.82 -12.24
N ALA A 21 -12.66 3.11 -11.74
CA ALA A 21 -13.05 3.16 -10.33
C ALA A 21 -12.52 1.98 -9.50
N GLU A 22 -11.83 1.02 -10.12
CA GLU A 22 -11.29 -0.18 -9.47
C GLU A 22 -9.91 0.10 -8.85
N GLY A 23 -9.86 1.07 -7.92
CA GLY A 23 -8.76 1.17 -6.97
C GLY A 23 -9.03 0.22 -5.79
N ASP A 24 -7.99 -0.37 -5.22
CA ASP A 24 -8.12 -1.16 -3.98
C ASP A 24 -8.69 -0.26 -2.86
N ASP A 25 -9.96 -0.44 -2.53
CA ASP A 25 -10.62 0.26 -1.42
C ASP A 25 -10.18 -0.37 -0.09
N PHE A 26 -9.10 0.16 0.49
CA PHE A 26 -8.58 -0.28 1.78
C PHE A 26 -9.57 -0.08 2.94
N SER A 27 -10.62 0.73 2.78
CA SER A 27 -11.59 1.01 3.85
C SER A 27 -12.50 -0.17 4.19
N GLN A 28 -12.64 -1.14 3.28
CA GLN A 28 -13.52 -2.30 3.47
C GLN A 28 -12.82 -3.56 3.99
N ARG A 29 -11.48 -3.53 4.17
CA ARG A 29 -10.72 -4.67 4.67
C ARG A 29 -10.59 -4.58 6.20
N GLU A 30 -10.95 -5.65 6.90
CA GLU A 30 -10.70 -5.74 8.34
C GLU A 30 -9.17 -5.70 8.62
N PRO A 31 -8.71 -4.95 9.64
CA PRO A 31 -7.31 -4.92 9.98
C PRO A 31 -6.78 -6.29 10.41
N THR A 32 -5.74 -6.76 9.73
CA THR A 32 -5.03 -7.98 10.15
C THR A 32 -4.17 -7.69 11.38
N PRO A 33 -4.32 -8.45 12.48
CA PRO A 33 -3.43 -8.30 13.63
C PRO A 33 -1.97 -8.58 13.26
N VAL A 34 -1.05 -7.79 13.81
CA VAL A 34 0.39 -8.05 13.66
C VAL A 34 0.73 -9.35 14.38
N ALA A 35 1.36 -10.28 13.66
CA ALA A 35 1.80 -11.55 14.23
C ALA A 35 2.87 -11.36 15.31
N GLN A 36 3.01 -12.33 16.21
CA GLN A 36 4.13 -12.35 17.15
C GLN A 36 5.44 -12.61 16.40
N PHE A 37 6.48 -11.88 16.78
CA PHE A 37 7.82 -12.01 16.21
C PHE A 37 8.88 -11.81 17.28
N THR A 38 10.04 -12.42 17.05
CA THR A 38 11.24 -12.28 17.89
C THR A 38 12.40 -11.93 16.98
N LEU A 39 12.99 -10.77 17.21
CA LEU A 39 14.13 -10.21 16.51
C LEU A 39 15.17 -9.72 17.52
N THR A 40 16.33 -9.32 17.01
CA THR A 40 17.36 -8.62 17.77
C THR A 40 17.59 -7.27 17.10
N ASP A 41 17.66 -6.20 17.90
CA ASP A 41 17.93 -4.87 17.36
C ASP A 41 19.43 -4.63 17.08
N GLN A 42 19.77 -3.44 16.59
CA GLN A 42 21.14 -3.08 16.22
C GLN A 42 22.11 -3.00 17.40
N PHE A 43 21.60 -2.98 18.64
CA PHE A 43 22.39 -2.95 19.87
C PHE A 43 22.51 -4.33 20.51
N GLY A 44 21.87 -5.36 19.95
CA GLY A 44 21.88 -6.72 20.48
C GLY A 44 20.72 -7.02 21.43
N GLU A 45 19.77 -6.10 21.60
CA GLU A 45 18.65 -6.27 22.53
C GLU A 45 17.48 -7.04 21.89
N PRO A 46 16.70 -7.82 22.68
CA PRO A 46 15.50 -8.46 22.18
C PRO A 46 14.47 -7.45 21.67
N PHE A 47 13.96 -7.68 20.47
CA PHE A 47 12.94 -6.85 19.83
C PHE A 47 11.74 -7.70 19.40
N GLY A 48 10.55 -7.35 19.87
CA GLY A 48 9.32 -8.11 19.62
C GLY A 48 8.08 -7.23 19.63
N LEU A 49 6.90 -7.83 19.39
CA LEU A 49 5.62 -7.10 19.28
C LEU A 49 5.31 -6.24 20.51
N GLU A 50 5.70 -6.67 21.72
CA GLU A 50 5.50 -5.90 22.96
C GLU A 50 6.15 -4.52 22.90
N ARG A 51 7.28 -4.36 22.18
CA ARG A 51 7.95 -3.07 22.02
C ARG A 51 7.20 -2.08 21.13
N LEU A 52 6.19 -2.52 20.39
CA LEU A 52 5.35 -1.68 19.53
C LEU A 52 4.00 -1.33 20.18
N LYS A 53 3.60 -2.00 21.27
CA LYS A 53 2.29 -1.78 21.90
C LYS A 53 2.25 -0.48 22.69
N GLY A 54 1.11 0.20 22.67
CA GLY A 54 0.88 1.43 23.44
C GLY A 54 1.45 2.70 22.83
N GLN A 55 2.04 2.63 21.62
CA GLN A 55 2.53 3.77 20.87
C GLN A 55 2.32 3.60 19.36
N TRP A 56 2.24 4.71 18.64
CA TRP A 56 2.25 4.70 17.18
C TRP A 56 3.65 4.33 16.67
N SER A 57 3.71 3.39 15.74
CA SER A 57 4.96 2.90 15.17
C SER A 57 4.87 2.95 13.65
N PHE A 58 5.84 3.60 13.01
CA PHE A 58 6.02 3.55 11.56
C PHE A 58 7.12 2.52 11.27
N VAL A 59 6.78 1.49 10.47
CA VAL A 59 7.69 0.39 10.16
C VAL A 59 8.01 0.41 8.67
N VAL A 60 9.31 0.40 8.37
CA VAL A 60 9.84 0.33 7.00
C VAL A 60 10.69 -0.93 6.88
N LEU A 61 10.45 -1.72 5.83
CA LEU A 61 11.20 -2.95 5.57
C LEU A 61 12.29 -2.68 4.54
N GLY A 62 13.53 -3.09 4.80
CA GLY A 62 14.68 -2.84 3.93
C GLY A 62 15.88 -3.74 4.21
N PHE A 63 16.93 -3.59 3.42
CA PHE A 63 18.19 -4.33 3.54
C PHE A 63 19.39 -3.44 3.18
N THR A 64 20.57 -3.73 3.73
CA THR A 64 21.74 -2.83 3.70
C THR A 64 22.56 -2.89 2.42
N SER A 65 22.39 -3.94 1.61
CA SER A 65 23.22 -4.21 0.43
C SER A 65 22.34 -4.28 -0.83
N CYS A 66 21.83 -3.13 -1.28
CA CYS A 66 21.03 -3.05 -2.51
C CYS A 66 21.92 -2.79 -3.74
N PRO A 67 21.81 -3.59 -4.82
CA PRO A 67 22.69 -3.50 -5.99
C PRO A 67 22.36 -2.37 -6.97
N ASP A 68 21.31 -1.57 -6.74
CA ASP A 68 20.88 -0.50 -7.67
C ASP A 68 20.51 0.81 -6.94
N VAL A 69 19.26 0.98 -6.50
CA VAL A 69 18.82 2.11 -5.68
C VAL A 69 18.30 1.52 -4.38
N CYS A 70 18.69 2.08 -3.24
CA CYS A 70 17.92 1.93 -2.02
C CYS A 70 16.82 2.99 -2.04
N PRO A 71 15.58 2.75 -2.52
CA PRO A 71 14.48 3.41 -1.86
C PRO A 71 14.35 2.65 -0.52
N MET A 72 14.02 3.27 0.59
CA MET A 72 12.64 3.60 0.83
C MET A 72 12.57 4.53 2.05
N THR A 73 11.86 5.65 1.86
CA THR A 73 11.07 6.32 2.90
C THR A 73 11.80 6.86 4.15
N LEU A 74 12.92 7.57 3.97
CA LEU A 74 13.35 8.67 4.87
C LEU A 74 14.00 9.80 4.05
N LEU A 75 13.21 10.41 3.16
CA LEU A 75 13.28 11.86 2.94
C LEU A 75 12.05 12.47 3.61
#